data_AF-A0A937SE57-F1
#
_entry.id   AF-A0A937SE57-F1
#
_cell.length_a   1.000
_cell.length_b   1.000
_cell.length_c   1.000
_cell.angle_alpha   90.00
_cell.angle_beta   90.00
_cell.angle_gamma   90.00
#
_symmetry.space_group_name_H-M   'P 1'
#
loop_
_entity.id
_entity.type
_entity.pdbx_description
1 polymer ?
#
loop_
_entity_poly.entity_id
_entity_poly.type
_entity_poly.pdbx_seq_one_letter_code
_entity_poly.pdbx_strand_id
1 'polypeptide(L)'
;MSKEQTVLRVSVFATVMLALSGVVFGLAAGSTAIIFDGVYGLVDAAMTALALGVARLIATSNAADASGGRLYERFTMGFWHLEPIVLGLNGVLLTGAAIYALINAIGSILVGGRALSFDAAIVYAAISTTADVGMAIYTLRANRSIRSQLVALDAKSWIMSAALGTALFAAFLLGFLIRGTAYEWLSAYVDPAALLLICLVIIPMPIGTIRQALADILLVTPQDLKEQVDLVAMQTVERFGFVSYRAYVARVGRGRQIELNFIVPRDYSAKRLEEWDALRDQIGEALGEDNPDRWLTIVFTTDPKWAL
;
A
#
# COMPACT_ATOMS: atom_id res chain seq x y z
N MET A 1 23.46 13.54 1.56
CA MET A 1 22.28 12.72 1.23
C MET A 1 22.57 11.28 1.65
N SER A 2 21.64 10.58 2.28
CA SER A 2 21.86 9.17 2.59
C SER A 2 21.96 8.37 1.28
N LYS A 3 22.80 7.33 1.24
CA LYS A 3 22.94 6.45 0.05
C LYS A 3 21.58 5.90 -0.40
N GLU A 4 20.69 5.63 0.55
CA GLU A 4 19.29 5.25 0.32
C GLU A 4 18.50 6.28 -0.50
N GLN A 5 18.51 7.56 -0.11
CA GLN A 5 17.78 8.61 -0.82
C GLN A 5 18.25 8.77 -2.26
N THR A 6 19.55 8.59 -2.52
CA THR A 6 20.09 8.64 -3.88
C THR A 6 19.55 7.48 -4.71
N VAL A 7 19.54 6.26 -4.18
CA VAL A 7 19.00 5.07 -4.89
C VAL A 7 17.52 5.26 -5.21
N LEU A 8 16.71 5.68 -4.24
CA LEU A 8 15.28 5.90 -4.44
C LEU A 8 14.99 7.04 -5.43
N ARG A 9 15.79 8.11 -5.44
CA ARG A 9 15.63 9.18 -6.45
C ARG A 9 15.96 8.70 -7.86
N VAL A 10 17.00 7.91 -8.02
CA VAL A 10 17.34 7.29 -9.30
C VAL A 10 16.22 6.35 -9.74
N SER A 11 15.66 5.56 -8.82
CA SER A 11 14.50 4.70 -9.08
C SER A 11 13.31 5.49 -9.61
N VAL A 12 12.84 6.50 -8.87
CA VAL A 12 11.71 7.35 -9.28
C VAL A 12 11.96 8.01 -10.65
N PHE A 13 13.16 8.52 -10.87
CA PHE A 13 13.51 9.12 -12.16
C PHE A 13 13.45 8.10 -13.31
N ALA A 14 14.01 6.91 -13.10
CA ALA A 14 13.97 5.82 -14.08
C ALA A 14 12.53 5.39 -14.38
N THR A 15 11.69 5.20 -13.35
CA THR A 15 10.27 4.86 -13.50
C THR A 15 9.54 5.90 -14.35
N VAL A 16 9.68 7.20 -14.03
CA VAL A 16 8.99 8.26 -14.79
C VAL A 16 9.48 8.34 -16.23
N MET A 17 10.80 8.23 -16.48
CA MET A 17 11.35 8.26 -17.83
C MET A 17 10.89 7.07 -18.66
N LEU A 18 10.94 5.85 -18.10
CA LEU A 18 10.47 4.64 -18.77
C LEU A 18 8.97 4.72 -19.05
N ALA A 19 8.18 5.15 -18.09
CA ALA A 19 6.74 5.24 -18.22
C ALA A 19 6.32 6.27 -19.30
N LEU A 20 6.94 7.45 -19.33
CA LEU A 20 6.73 8.44 -20.39
C LEU A 20 7.17 7.90 -21.77
N SER A 21 8.33 7.25 -21.84
CA SER A 21 8.80 6.65 -23.08
C SER A 21 7.85 5.55 -23.57
N GLY A 22 7.29 4.74 -22.67
CA GLY A 22 6.32 3.69 -22.98
C GLY A 22 5.05 4.24 -23.59
N VAL A 23 4.50 5.33 -23.07
CA VAL A 23 3.33 5.96 -23.68
C VAL A 23 3.64 6.43 -25.11
N VAL A 24 4.78 7.10 -25.32
CA VAL A 24 5.16 7.62 -26.65
C VAL A 24 5.41 6.50 -27.66
N PHE A 25 6.23 5.51 -27.30
CA PHE A 25 6.54 4.38 -28.17
C PHE A 25 5.36 3.44 -28.37
N GLY A 26 4.53 3.23 -27.36
CA GLY A 26 3.32 2.43 -27.47
C GLY A 26 2.31 3.04 -28.44
N LEU A 27 2.12 4.36 -28.41
CA LEU A 27 1.31 5.08 -29.40
C LEU A 27 1.89 5.00 -30.80
N ALA A 28 3.20 5.21 -30.94
CA ALA A 28 3.88 5.10 -32.23
C ALA A 28 3.82 3.66 -32.79
N ALA A 29 3.89 2.65 -31.92
CA ALA A 29 3.92 1.25 -32.30
C ALA A 29 2.52 0.63 -32.53
N GLY A 30 1.46 1.28 -32.03
CA GLY A 30 0.10 0.74 -31.99
C GLY A 30 -0.10 -0.35 -30.93
N SER A 31 0.75 -0.39 -29.90
CA SER A 31 0.72 -1.40 -28.84
C SER A 31 -0.07 -0.92 -27.63
N THR A 32 -1.19 -1.57 -27.34
CA THR A 32 -1.97 -1.26 -26.15
C THR A 32 -1.34 -1.81 -24.88
N ALA A 33 -0.59 -2.91 -24.97
CA ALA A 33 0.16 -3.43 -23.83
C ALA A 33 1.28 -2.47 -23.37
N ILE A 34 2.06 -1.91 -24.30
CA ILE A 34 3.11 -0.94 -23.98
C ILE A 34 2.50 0.37 -23.44
N ILE A 35 1.42 0.87 -24.05
CA ILE A 35 0.72 2.07 -23.55
C ILE A 35 0.23 1.82 -22.12
N PHE A 36 -0.39 0.66 -21.87
CA PHE A 36 -0.88 0.30 -20.54
C PHE A 36 0.23 0.29 -19.51
N ASP A 37 1.36 -0.37 -19.79
CA ASP A 37 2.52 -0.42 -18.90
C ASP A 37 3.03 1.00 -18.55
N GLY A 38 3.15 1.88 -19.55
CA GLY A 38 3.54 3.28 -19.34
C GLY A 38 2.54 4.08 -18.52
N VAL A 39 1.25 4.03 -18.84
CA VAL A 39 0.21 4.75 -18.09
C VAL A 39 0.09 4.21 -16.66
N TYR A 40 0.12 2.89 -16.49
CA TYR A 40 0.05 2.23 -15.19
C TYR A 40 1.23 2.67 -14.30
N GLY A 41 2.45 2.66 -14.84
CA GLY A 41 3.64 3.14 -14.14
C GLY A 41 3.58 4.62 -13.76
N LEU A 42 3.02 5.49 -14.60
CA LEU A 42 2.83 6.91 -14.26
C LEU A 42 1.82 7.11 -13.13
N VAL A 43 0.70 6.39 -13.16
CA VAL A 43 -0.32 6.46 -12.11
C VAL A 43 0.24 5.95 -10.79
N ASP A 44 0.93 4.81 -10.80
CA ASP A 44 1.54 4.24 -9.60
C ASP A 44 2.63 5.14 -9.02
N ALA A 45 3.47 5.75 -9.87
CA ALA A 45 4.48 6.71 -9.44
C ALA A 45 3.85 7.97 -8.80
N ALA A 46 2.78 8.50 -9.40
CA ALA A 46 2.06 9.65 -8.85
C ALA A 46 1.41 9.32 -7.49
N MET A 47 0.80 8.15 -7.37
CA MET A 47 0.19 7.69 -6.12
C MET A 47 1.23 7.39 -5.04
N THR A 48 2.39 6.85 -5.41
CA THR A 48 3.52 6.66 -4.50
C THR A 48 4.06 8.00 -4.00
N ALA A 49 4.15 9.01 -4.87
CA ALA A 49 4.55 10.36 -4.47
C ALA A 49 3.53 10.99 -3.48
N LEU A 50 2.24 10.80 -3.74
CA LEU A 50 1.17 11.24 -2.83
C LEU A 50 1.26 10.53 -1.47
N ALA A 51 1.44 9.20 -1.46
CA ALA A 51 1.60 8.41 -0.24
C ALA A 51 2.81 8.85 0.57
N LEU A 52 3.94 9.13 -0.09
CA LEU A 52 5.13 9.66 0.56
C LEU A 52 4.89 11.06 1.14
N GLY A 53 4.14 11.91 0.43
CA GLY A 53 3.72 13.22 0.92
C GLY A 53 2.90 13.12 2.21
N VAL A 54 1.93 12.21 2.25
CA VAL A 54 1.12 11.93 3.46
C VAL A 54 1.96 11.35 4.59
N ALA A 55 2.86 10.40 4.30
CA ALA A 55 3.74 9.83 5.32
C ALA A 55 4.66 10.90 5.95
N ARG A 56 5.18 11.83 5.13
CA ARG A 56 5.96 12.97 5.64
C ARG A 56 5.10 13.90 6.49
N LEU A 57 3.86 14.19 6.07
CA LEU A 57 2.93 15.02 6.84
C LEU A 57 2.69 14.42 8.24
N ILE A 58 2.39 13.11 8.31
CA ILE A 58 2.19 12.37 9.56
C ILE A 58 3.45 12.45 10.45
N ALA A 59 4.63 12.20 9.88
CA ALA A 59 5.88 12.27 10.64
C ALA A 59 6.15 13.67 11.19
N THR A 60 5.88 14.72 10.38
CA THR A 60 6.08 16.11 10.81
C THR A 60 5.04 16.57 11.81
N SER A 61 3.78 16.09 11.75
CA SER A 61 2.76 16.44 12.73
C SER A 61 3.06 15.84 14.10
N ASN A 62 3.44 14.55 14.15
CA ASN A 62 3.81 13.88 15.41
C ASN A 62 5.05 14.55 16.05
N ALA A 63 5.99 15.06 15.24
CA ALA A 63 7.13 15.83 15.74
C ALA A 63 6.76 17.26 16.19
N ALA A 64 5.74 17.85 15.56
CA ALA A 64 5.26 19.21 15.85
C ALA A 64 4.24 19.26 17.00
N ASP A 65 3.72 18.13 17.49
CA ASP A 65 2.95 18.03 18.74
C ASP A 65 3.72 18.57 19.95
N ALA A 66 5.06 18.70 19.85
CA ALA A 66 5.90 19.39 20.83
C ALA A 66 5.91 20.93 20.72
N SER A 67 5.30 21.55 19.70
CA SER A 67 5.51 22.99 19.39
C SER A 67 4.30 23.81 18.88
N GLY A 68 3.08 23.29 18.89
CA GLY A 68 1.86 24.12 18.81
C GLY A 68 1.65 24.86 17.48
N GLY A 69 1.83 24.20 16.34
CA GLY A 69 1.60 24.80 15.01
C GLY A 69 0.11 24.88 14.60
N ARG A 70 -0.24 25.81 13.70
CA ARG A 70 -1.61 26.05 13.15
C ARG A 70 -2.37 24.81 12.62
N LEU A 71 -1.68 23.75 12.22
CA LEU A 71 -2.29 22.50 11.76
C LEU A 71 -2.85 21.66 12.92
N TYR A 72 -2.22 21.73 14.10
CA TYR A 72 -2.69 21.05 15.31
C TYR A 72 -4.03 21.61 15.82
N GLU A 73 -4.23 22.93 15.69
CA GLU A 73 -5.50 23.60 16.07
C GLU A 73 -6.71 23.08 15.29
N ARG A 74 -6.51 22.51 14.09
CA ARG A 74 -7.60 22.00 13.24
C ARG A 74 -7.68 20.46 13.19
N PHE A 75 -6.58 19.76 13.49
CA PHE A 75 -6.48 18.30 13.42
C PHE A 75 -5.88 17.74 14.72
N THR A 76 -6.68 17.74 15.77
CA THR A 76 -6.27 17.33 17.13
C THR A 76 -6.08 15.83 17.30
N MET A 77 -6.56 15.02 16.36
CA MET A 77 -6.42 13.55 16.34
C MET A 77 -5.26 13.07 15.42
N GLY A 78 -4.42 13.99 14.94
CA GLY A 78 -3.36 13.69 13.99
C GLY A 78 -3.86 13.34 12.58
N PHE A 79 -2.98 12.75 11.77
CA PHE A 79 -3.22 12.51 10.33
C PHE A 79 -3.17 11.04 9.90
N TRP A 80 -3.24 10.08 10.84
CA TRP A 80 -3.10 8.65 10.53
C TRP A 80 -4.18 8.13 9.59
N HIS A 81 -5.38 8.73 9.62
CA HIS A 81 -6.50 8.40 8.73
C HIS A 81 -6.21 8.67 7.24
N LEU A 82 -5.25 9.54 6.92
CA LEU A 82 -4.87 9.79 5.53
C LEU A 82 -4.14 8.61 4.88
N GLU A 83 -3.40 7.81 5.66
CA GLU A 83 -2.65 6.66 5.16
C GLU A 83 -3.56 5.61 4.49
N PRO A 84 -4.60 5.06 5.14
CA PRO A 84 -5.49 4.09 4.50
C PRO A 84 -6.28 4.71 3.34
N ILE A 85 -6.62 6.00 3.38
CA ILE A 85 -7.30 6.69 2.27
C ILE A 85 -6.43 6.68 1.01
N VAL A 86 -5.15 7.07 1.12
CA VAL A 86 -4.25 7.09 -0.04
C VAL A 86 -3.97 5.68 -0.56
N LEU A 87 -3.76 4.71 0.33
CA LEU A 87 -3.56 3.31 -0.05
C LEU A 87 -4.79 2.72 -0.76
N GLY A 88 -5.99 2.98 -0.23
CA GLY A 88 -7.25 2.57 -0.84
C GLY A 88 -7.46 3.22 -2.21
N LEU A 89 -7.22 4.54 -2.31
CA LEU A 89 -7.30 5.27 -3.57
C LEU A 89 -6.32 4.71 -4.62
N ASN A 90 -5.08 4.40 -4.22
CA ASN A 90 -4.09 3.82 -5.13
C ASN A 90 -4.57 2.46 -5.65
N GLY A 91 -5.01 1.59 -4.75
CA GLY A 91 -5.54 0.28 -5.12
C GLY A 91 -6.73 0.39 -6.07
N VAL A 92 -7.70 1.27 -5.78
CA VAL A 92 -8.89 1.46 -6.63
C VAL A 92 -8.53 2.02 -8.01
N LEU A 93 -7.65 3.01 -8.09
CA LEU A 93 -7.23 3.60 -9.36
C LEU A 93 -6.49 2.60 -10.24
N LEU A 94 -5.51 1.88 -9.68
CA LEU A 94 -4.74 0.87 -10.42
C LEU A 94 -5.62 -0.31 -10.85
N THR A 95 -6.53 -0.77 -9.99
CA THR A 95 -7.50 -1.82 -10.34
C THR A 95 -8.45 -1.35 -11.43
N GLY A 96 -8.96 -0.13 -11.33
CA GLY A 96 -9.84 0.46 -12.32
C GLY A 96 -9.17 0.61 -13.69
N ALA A 97 -7.93 1.09 -13.71
CA ALA A 97 -7.12 1.18 -14.93
C ALA A 97 -6.89 -0.20 -15.55
N ALA A 98 -6.56 -1.21 -14.74
CA ALA A 98 -6.37 -2.58 -15.21
C ALA A 98 -7.68 -3.23 -15.73
N ILE A 99 -8.82 -2.99 -15.09
CA ILE A 99 -10.13 -3.44 -15.57
C ILE A 99 -10.48 -2.77 -16.90
N TYR A 100 -10.26 -1.47 -17.02
CA TYR A 100 -10.49 -0.74 -18.26
C TYR A 100 -9.62 -1.29 -19.40
N ALA A 101 -8.34 -1.55 -19.12
CA ALA A 101 -7.43 -2.15 -20.08
C ALA A 101 -7.84 -3.58 -20.47
N LEU A 102 -8.32 -4.39 -19.50
CA LEU A 102 -8.85 -5.74 -19.75
C LEU A 102 -10.07 -5.71 -20.68
N ILE A 103 -11.02 -4.80 -20.44
CA ILE A 103 -12.19 -4.61 -21.31
C ILE A 103 -11.74 -4.25 -22.74
N ASN A 104 -10.77 -3.36 -22.88
CA ASN A 104 -10.20 -2.99 -24.17
C ASN A 104 -9.46 -4.15 -24.86
N ALA A 105 -8.74 -4.97 -24.10
CA ALA A 105 -8.05 -6.15 -24.61
C ALA A 105 -9.05 -7.19 -25.14
N ILE A 106 -10.10 -7.50 -24.36
CA ILE A 106 -11.18 -8.40 -24.78
C ILE A 106 -11.87 -7.85 -26.04
N GLY A 107 -12.23 -6.57 -26.05
CA GLY A 107 -12.84 -5.93 -27.21
C GLY A 107 -11.95 -6.00 -28.46
N SER A 108 -10.64 -5.79 -28.30
CA SER A 108 -9.67 -5.89 -29.40
C SER A 108 -9.57 -7.31 -29.95
N ILE A 109 -9.65 -8.34 -29.09
CA ILE A 109 -9.67 -9.74 -29.54
C ILE A 109 -10.94 -10.04 -30.33
N LEU A 110 -12.11 -9.59 -29.85
CA LEU A 110 -13.40 -9.86 -30.47
C LEU A 110 -13.56 -9.22 -31.87
N VAL A 111 -12.89 -8.10 -32.14
CA VAL A 111 -12.97 -7.39 -33.44
C VAL A 111 -11.87 -7.83 -34.43
N GLY A 112 -11.11 -8.88 -34.10
CA GLY A 112 -10.12 -9.47 -35.01
C GLY A 112 -8.65 -9.10 -34.73
N GLY A 113 -8.35 -8.60 -33.54
CA GLY A 113 -6.99 -8.20 -33.14
C GLY A 113 -6.63 -6.78 -33.57
N ARG A 114 -5.34 -6.45 -33.51
CA ARG A 114 -4.79 -5.15 -33.90
C ARG A 114 -3.51 -5.30 -34.72
N ALA A 115 -3.34 -4.41 -35.69
CA ALA A 115 -2.09 -4.29 -36.42
C ALA A 115 -1.03 -3.69 -35.49
N LEU A 116 -0.07 -4.51 -35.09
CA LEU A 116 1.09 -4.11 -34.30
C LEU A 116 2.30 -3.91 -35.21
N SER A 117 2.99 -2.78 -35.06
CA SER A 117 4.32 -2.61 -35.67
C SER A 117 5.37 -3.31 -34.79
N PHE A 118 5.57 -4.60 -35.06
CA PHE A 118 6.49 -5.44 -34.30
C PHE A 118 7.92 -4.88 -34.29
N ASP A 119 8.39 -4.26 -35.36
CA ASP A 119 9.76 -3.72 -35.45
C ASP A 119 10.02 -2.64 -34.39
N ALA A 120 9.09 -1.70 -34.22
CA ALA A 120 9.18 -0.65 -33.20
C ALA A 120 8.90 -1.21 -31.79
N ALA A 121 7.89 -2.08 -31.67
CA ALA A 121 7.49 -2.65 -30.38
C ALA A 121 8.58 -3.55 -29.77
N ILE A 122 9.26 -4.37 -30.56
CA ILE A 122 10.34 -5.25 -30.11
C ILE A 122 11.55 -4.44 -29.67
N VAL A 123 11.96 -3.43 -30.45
CA VAL A 123 13.10 -2.57 -30.09
C VAL A 123 12.81 -1.85 -28.78
N TYR A 124 11.62 -1.27 -28.63
CA TYR A 124 11.23 -0.62 -27.39
C TYR A 124 11.18 -1.62 -26.23
N ALA A 125 10.50 -2.75 -26.38
CA ALA A 125 10.37 -3.76 -25.33
C ALA A 125 11.74 -4.33 -24.91
N ALA A 126 12.70 -4.46 -25.83
CA ALA A 126 14.06 -4.86 -25.51
C ALA A 126 14.76 -3.80 -24.65
N ILE A 127 14.67 -2.53 -25.02
CA ILE A 127 15.28 -1.41 -24.30
C ILE A 127 14.67 -1.27 -22.91
N SER A 128 13.33 -1.27 -22.81
CA SER A 128 12.62 -1.12 -21.53
C SER A 128 12.92 -2.29 -20.61
N THR A 129 12.81 -3.54 -21.09
CA THR A 129 13.12 -4.73 -20.30
C THR A 129 14.57 -4.73 -19.83
N THR A 130 15.51 -4.31 -20.66
CA THR A 130 16.92 -4.18 -20.26
C THR A 130 17.11 -3.14 -19.17
N ALA A 131 16.40 -2.02 -19.26
CA ALA A 131 16.41 -0.99 -18.22
C ALA A 131 15.78 -1.51 -16.92
N ASP A 132 14.66 -2.22 -16.97
CA ASP A 132 13.98 -2.81 -15.81
C ASP A 132 14.89 -3.83 -15.10
N VAL A 133 15.51 -4.73 -15.86
CA VAL A 133 16.48 -5.72 -15.34
C VAL A 133 17.70 -5.00 -14.76
N GLY A 134 18.20 -3.97 -15.44
CA GLY A 134 19.31 -3.15 -14.95
C GLY A 134 19.00 -2.49 -13.60
N MET A 135 17.81 -1.91 -13.47
CA MET A 135 17.31 -1.28 -12.25
C MET A 135 17.05 -2.29 -11.13
N ALA A 136 16.49 -3.47 -11.45
CA ALA A 136 16.32 -4.56 -10.50
C ALA A 136 17.67 -5.00 -9.92
N ILE A 137 18.68 -5.20 -10.77
CA ILE A 137 20.03 -5.57 -10.34
C ILE A 137 20.67 -4.44 -9.53
N TYR A 138 20.55 -3.19 -9.97
CA TYR A 138 21.10 -2.03 -9.28
C TYR A 138 20.53 -1.88 -7.87
N THR A 139 19.19 -1.91 -7.73
CA THR A 139 18.49 -1.77 -6.43
C THR A 139 18.77 -2.96 -5.51
N LEU A 140 18.78 -4.20 -6.03
CA LEU A 140 19.16 -5.39 -5.26
C LEU A 140 20.58 -5.29 -4.71
N ARG A 141 21.55 -4.87 -5.55
CA ARG A 141 22.95 -4.71 -5.12
C ARG A 141 23.11 -3.60 -4.11
N ALA A 142 22.48 -2.46 -4.34
CA ALA A 142 22.49 -1.34 -3.40
C ALA A 142 21.92 -1.76 -2.04
N ASN A 143 20.82 -2.51 -2.04
CA ASN A 143 20.16 -2.93 -0.81
C ASN A 143 20.97 -3.92 0.04
N ARG A 144 21.89 -4.69 -0.54
CA ARG A 144 22.80 -5.54 0.25
C ARG A 144 23.65 -4.75 1.23
N SER A 145 24.02 -3.52 0.85
CA SER A 145 24.83 -2.62 1.69
C SER A 145 23.97 -1.72 2.58
N ILE A 146 22.81 -1.28 2.09
CA ILE A 146 21.94 -0.32 2.79
C ILE A 146 21.05 -1.02 3.82
N ARG A 147 20.58 -2.25 3.53
CA ARG A 147 19.62 -3.02 4.33
C ARG A 147 18.36 -2.22 4.68
N SER A 148 17.80 -1.51 3.71
CA SER A 148 16.56 -0.74 3.86
C SER A 148 15.36 -1.55 3.37
N GLN A 149 14.28 -1.54 4.14
CA GLN A 149 13.00 -2.14 3.74
C GLN A 149 12.40 -1.39 2.55
N LEU A 150 12.57 -0.07 2.45
CA LEU A 150 12.07 0.73 1.32
C LEU A 150 12.77 0.34 0.02
N VAL A 151 14.10 0.19 0.06
CA VAL A 151 14.86 -0.24 -1.12
C VAL A 151 14.56 -1.72 -1.45
N ALA A 152 14.23 -2.56 -0.46
CA ALA A 152 13.79 -3.93 -0.70
C ALA A 152 12.46 -3.99 -1.46
N LEU A 153 11.50 -3.13 -1.07
CA LEU A 153 10.20 -3.02 -1.73
C LEU A 153 10.37 -2.49 -3.16
N ASP A 154 11.18 -1.45 -3.35
CA ASP A 154 11.51 -0.89 -4.65
C ASP A 154 12.18 -1.94 -5.57
N ALA A 155 13.16 -2.70 -5.05
CA ALA A 155 13.78 -3.79 -5.80
C ALA A 155 12.78 -4.89 -6.20
N LYS A 156 11.84 -5.24 -5.32
CA LYS A 156 10.77 -6.19 -5.64
C LYS A 156 9.87 -5.67 -6.75
N SER A 157 9.55 -4.36 -6.75
CA SER A 157 8.81 -3.72 -7.83
C SER A 157 9.53 -3.85 -9.18
N TRP A 158 10.82 -3.50 -9.22
CA TRP A 158 11.63 -3.64 -10.45
C TRP A 158 11.76 -5.08 -10.95
N ILE A 159 11.82 -6.08 -10.06
CA ILE A 159 11.82 -7.49 -10.46
C ILE A 159 10.48 -7.85 -11.13
N MET A 160 9.36 -7.37 -10.59
CA MET A 160 8.04 -7.59 -11.18
C MET A 160 7.92 -6.91 -12.54
N SER A 161 8.34 -5.65 -12.67
CA SER A 161 8.39 -4.93 -13.95
C SER A 161 9.26 -5.65 -14.97
N ALA A 162 10.47 -6.08 -14.58
CA ALA A 162 11.35 -6.85 -15.44
C ALA A 162 10.73 -8.18 -15.91
N ALA A 163 10.01 -8.87 -15.03
CA ALA A 163 9.33 -10.12 -15.37
C ALA A 163 8.19 -9.88 -16.38
N LEU A 164 7.37 -8.85 -16.15
CA LEU A 164 6.28 -8.47 -17.08
C LEU A 164 6.84 -7.99 -18.42
N GLY A 165 7.86 -7.12 -18.40
CA GLY A 165 8.55 -6.64 -19.59
C GLY A 165 9.19 -7.77 -20.40
N THR A 166 9.85 -8.73 -19.73
CA THR A 166 10.41 -9.91 -20.38
C THR A 166 9.33 -10.77 -21.03
N ALA A 167 8.20 -10.98 -20.35
CA ALA A 167 7.08 -11.73 -20.91
C ALA A 167 6.49 -11.03 -22.14
N LEU A 168 6.36 -9.70 -22.09
CA LEU A 168 5.88 -8.89 -23.20
C LEU A 168 6.84 -8.91 -24.40
N PHE A 169 8.15 -8.75 -24.14
CA PHE A 169 9.19 -8.86 -25.15
C PHE A 169 9.18 -10.25 -25.82
N ALA A 170 9.08 -11.32 -25.04
CA ALA A 170 8.99 -12.67 -25.56
C ALA A 170 7.72 -12.87 -26.41
N ALA A 171 6.58 -12.33 -25.98
CA ALA A 171 5.34 -12.37 -26.75
C ALA A 171 5.49 -11.67 -28.11
N PHE A 172 6.07 -10.47 -28.14
CA PHE A 172 6.31 -9.76 -29.40
C PHE A 172 7.31 -10.48 -30.30
N LEU A 173 8.38 -11.04 -29.74
CA LEU A 173 9.35 -11.81 -30.52
C LEU A 173 8.69 -13.05 -31.17
N LEU A 174 7.87 -13.78 -30.43
CA LEU A 174 7.10 -14.90 -30.96
C LEU A 174 6.15 -14.45 -32.07
N GLY A 175 5.41 -13.34 -31.86
CA GLY A 175 4.52 -12.78 -32.88
C GLY A 175 5.24 -12.36 -34.16
N PHE A 176 6.46 -11.84 -34.04
CA PHE A 176 7.30 -11.48 -35.19
C PHE A 176 7.80 -12.71 -35.95
N LEU A 177 8.27 -13.76 -35.25
CA LEU A 177 8.73 -15.01 -35.87
C LEU A 177 7.63 -15.76 -36.64
N ILE A 178 6.38 -15.51 -36.28
CA ILE A 178 5.20 -16.12 -36.92
C ILE A 178 4.78 -15.39 -38.21
N ARG A 179 5.27 -14.16 -38.45
CA ARG A 179 4.99 -13.43 -39.72
C ARG A 179 5.51 -14.21 -40.93
N GLY A 180 4.72 -14.29 -42.00
CA GLY A 180 5.07 -15.05 -43.21
C GLY A 180 4.90 -16.57 -43.09
N THR A 181 4.36 -17.06 -41.98
CA THR A 181 3.97 -18.48 -41.80
C THR A 181 2.46 -18.66 -41.91
N ALA A 182 1.99 -19.92 -41.92
CA ALA A 182 0.55 -20.22 -41.89
C ALA A 182 -0.21 -19.67 -40.66
N TYR A 183 0.52 -19.25 -39.62
CA TYR A 183 -0.04 -18.71 -38.38
C TYR A 183 -0.02 -17.17 -38.31
N GLU A 184 0.24 -16.47 -39.41
CA GLU A 184 0.32 -15.00 -39.44
C GLU A 184 -0.94 -14.30 -38.88
N TRP A 185 -2.11 -14.93 -39.03
CA TRP A 185 -3.37 -14.46 -38.45
C TRP A 185 -3.29 -14.29 -36.92
N LEU A 186 -2.45 -15.06 -36.23
CA LEU A 186 -2.27 -14.99 -34.79
C LEU A 186 -1.49 -13.74 -34.36
N SER A 187 -0.70 -13.14 -35.25
CA SER A 187 0.13 -11.97 -34.94
C SER A 187 -0.69 -10.76 -34.47
N ALA A 188 -1.91 -10.59 -35.00
CA ALA A 188 -2.82 -9.51 -34.61
C ALA A 188 -3.37 -9.66 -33.17
N TYR A 189 -3.29 -10.86 -32.59
CA TYR A 189 -3.81 -11.15 -31.26
C TYR A 189 -2.73 -11.10 -30.17
N VAL A 190 -1.45 -11.02 -30.52
CA VAL A 190 -0.33 -11.09 -29.59
C VAL A 190 -0.39 -9.96 -28.55
N ASP A 191 -0.57 -8.70 -28.98
CA ASP A 191 -0.64 -7.55 -28.07
C ASP A 191 -1.88 -7.59 -27.16
N PRO A 192 -3.11 -7.77 -27.69
CA PRO A 192 -4.29 -7.91 -26.84
C PRO A 192 -4.24 -9.10 -25.88
N ALA A 193 -3.68 -10.25 -26.31
CA ALA A 193 -3.53 -11.42 -25.44
C ALA A 193 -2.50 -11.18 -24.33
N ALA A 194 -1.38 -10.54 -24.64
CA ALA A 194 -0.39 -10.16 -23.64
C ALA A 194 -0.99 -9.19 -22.61
N LEU A 195 -1.69 -8.15 -23.07
CA LEU A 195 -2.39 -7.21 -22.19
C LEU A 195 -3.42 -7.91 -21.29
N LEU A 196 -4.23 -8.80 -21.87
CA LEU A 196 -5.21 -9.58 -21.11
C LEU A 196 -4.55 -10.39 -20.00
N LEU A 197 -3.45 -11.10 -20.29
CA LEU A 197 -2.71 -11.88 -19.31
C LEU A 197 -2.11 -11.00 -18.20
N ILE A 198 -1.53 -9.86 -18.57
CA ILE A 198 -0.99 -8.87 -17.62
C ILE A 198 -2.09 -8.39 -16.67
N CYS A 199 -3.25 -8.01 -17.21
CA CYS A 199 -4.39 -7.56 -16.41
C CYS A 199 -4.89 -8.64 -15.43
N LEU A 200 -4.97 -9.90 -15.87
CA LEU A 200 -5.39 -11.02 -15.00
C LEU A 200 -4.45 -11.23 -13.81
N VAL A 201 -3.15 -10.94 -13.98
CA VAL A 201 -2.16 -11.04 -12.89
C VAL A 201 -2.21 -9.81 -11.97
N ILE A 202 -2.39 -8.60 -12.53
CA ILE A 202 -2.32 -7.35 -11.77
C ILE A 202 -3.61 -7.07 -10.97
N ILE A 203 -4.79 -7.34 -11.53
CA ILE A 203 -6.08 -7.01 -10.90
C ILE A 203 -6.24 -7.60 -9.48
N PRO A 204 -5.86 -8.86 -9.19
CA PRO A 204 -6.01 -9.43 -7.85
C PRO A 204 -5.05 -8.84 -6.80
N MET A 205 -3.92 -8.28 -7.24
CA MET A 205 -2.82 -7.85 -6.36
C MET A 205 -3.24 -6.78 -5.33
N PRO A 206 -3.93 -5.67 -5.70
CA PRO A 206 -4.34 -4.64 -4.74
C PRO A 206 -5.62 -4.96 -3.95
N ILE A 207 -6.34 -6.06 -4.23
CA ILE A 207 -7.63 -6.35 -3.57
C ILE A 207 -7.49 -6.42 -2.04
N GLY A 208 -6.42 -7.08 -1.56
CA GLY A 208 -6.11 -7.16 -0.13
C GLY A 208 -5.88 -5.77 0.47
N THR A 209 -5.11 -4.92 -0.22
CA THR A 209 -4.83 -3.54 0.18
C THR A 209 -6.09 -2.69 0.23
N ILE A 210 -6.96 -2.80 -0.78
CA ILE A 210 -8.24 -2.06 -0.83
C ILE A 210 -9.15 -2.50 0.32
N ARG A 211 -9.30 -3.81 0.54
CA ARG A 211 -10.12 -4.34 1.64
C ARG A 211 -9.59 -3.86 2.99
N GLN A 212 -8.27 -3.87 3.17
CA GLN A 212 -7.64 -3.42 4.39
C GLN A 212 -7.84 -1.92 4.62
N ALA A 213 -7.61 -1.10 3.58
CA ALA A 213 -7.85 0.33 3.62
C ALA A 213 -9.31 0.67 3.98
N LEU A 214 -10.28 -0.02 3.37
CA LEU A 214 -11.70 0.17 3.70
C LEU A 214 -12.01 -0.23 5.15
N ALA A 215 -11.44 -1.34 5.63
CA ALA A 215 -11.59 -1.77 7.02
C ALA A 215 -11.03 -0.72 8.00
N ASP A 216 -9.86 -0.16 7.71
CA ASP A 216 -9.26 0.88 8.54
C ASP A 216 -10.05 2.20 8.49
N ILE A 217 -10.60 2.58 7.32
CA ILE A 217 -11.46 3.78 7.17
C ILE A 217 -12.78 3.61 7.94
N LEU A 218 -13.36 2.41 7.92
CA LEU A 218 -14.61 2.09 8.60
C LEU A 218 -14.41 1.72 10.07
N LEU A 219 -13.20 1.85 10.62
CA LEU A 219 -12.86 1.52 12.00
C LEU A 219 -13.22 0.09 12.38
N VAL A 220 -13.11 -0.85 11.43
CA VAL A 220 -13.39 -2.27 11.66
C VAL A 220 -12.41 -2.80 12.70
N THR A 221 -12.94 -3.45 13.73
CA THR A 221 -12.16 -3.95 14.84
C THR A 221 -11.17 -5.04 14.38
N PRO A 222 -9.86 -4.84 14.56
CA PRO A 222 -8.87 -5.89 14.36
C PRO A 222 -9.02 -6.99 15.42
N GLN A 223 -9.32 -8.22 14.99
CA GLN A 223 -9.61 -9.36 15.90
C GLN A 223 -8.42 -9.70 16.80
N ASP A 224 -7.22 -9.75 16.23
CA ASP A 224 -5.96 -10.04 16.92
C ASP A 224 -5.68 -9.03 18.05
N LEU A 225 -5.83 -7.74 17.75
CA LEU A 225 -5.64 -6.69 18.75
C LEU A 225 -6.77 -6.69 19.79
N LYS A 226 -8.02 -6.98 19.38
CA LYS A 226 -9.15 -7.07 20.31
C LYS A 226 -8.98 -8.22 21.30
N GLU A 227 -8.56 -9.39 20.83
CA GLU A 227 -8.28 -10.56 21.68
C GLU A 227 -7.17 -10.24 22.69
N GLN A 228 -6.08 -9.59 22.25
CA GLN A 228 -5.01 -9.16 23.15
C GLN A 228 -5.52 -8.19 24.23
N VAL A 229 -6.30 -7.17 23.82
CA VAL A 229 -6.87 -6.18 24.74
C VAL A 229 -7.84 -6.83 25.73
N ASP A 230 -8.67 -7.77 25.26
CA ASP A 230 -9.60 -8.51 26.10
C ASP A 230 -8.89 -9.37 27.15
N LEU A 231 -7.82 -10.06 26.76
CA LEU A 231 -7.04 -10.88 27.71
C LEU A 231 -6.47 -10.03 28.84
N VAL A 232 -5.86 -8.89 28.52
CA VAL A 232 -5.30 -7.98 29.53
C VAL A 232 -6.41 -7.39 30.41
N ALA A 233 -7.53 -7.00 29.81
CA ALA A 233 -8.65 -6.42 30.55
C ALA A 233 -9.30 -7.45 31.50
N MET A 234 -9.52 -8.70 31.04
CA MET A 234 -10.03 -9.79 31.87
C MET A 234 -9.12 -10.07 33.07
N GLN A 235 -7.81 -10.20 32.84
CA GLN A 235 -6.83 -10.41 33.91
C GLN A 235 -6.82 -9.26 34.92
N THR A 236 -6.99 -8.03 34.45
CA THR A 236 -7.08 -6.85 35.31
C THR A 236 -8.35 -6.89 36.17
N VAL A 237 -9.49 -7.23 35.57
CA VAL A 237 -10.76 -7.36 36.30
C VAL A 237 -10.66 -8.41 37.40
N GLU A 238 -10.10 -9.59 37.10
CA GLU A 238 -9.92 -10.67 38.08
C GLU A 238 -8.95 -10.28 39.20
N ARG A 239 -7.81 -9.67 38.85
CA ARG A 239 -6.75 -9.32 39.81
C ARG A 239 -7.17 -8.26 40.81
N PHE A 240 -7.94 -7.26 40.36
CA PHE A 240 -8.34 -6.12 41.18
C PHE A 240 -9.79 -6.19 41.67
N GLY A 241 -10.52 -7.27 41.34
CA GLY A 241 -11.91 -7.44 41.78
C GLY A 241 -12.86 -6.41 41.19
N PHE A 242 -12.64 -6.01 39.93
CA PHE A 242 -13.56 -5.12 39.23
C PHE A 242 -14.83 -5.87 38.82
N VAL A 243 -15.90 -5.13 38.50
CA VAL A 243 -17.19 -5.73 38.14
C VAL A 243 -17.15 -6.26 36.71
N SER A 244 -16.69 -5.45 35.76
CA SER A 244 -16.54 -5.81 34.35
C SER A 244 -15.73 -4.75 33.61
N TYR A 245 -15.53 -4.94 32.31
CA TYR A 245 -14.87 -3.99 31.44
C TYR A 245 -15.60 -3.85 30.10
N ARG A 246 -15.32 -2.76 29.39
CA ARG A 246 -15.69 -2.51 28.00
C ARG A 246 -14.43 -2.09 27.25
N ALA A 247 -14.19 -2.72 26.11
CA ALA A 247 -13.02 -2.47 25.28
C ALA A 247 -13.46 -2.11 23.86
N TYR A 248 -13.06 -0.94 23.40
CA TYR A 248 -13.21 -0.49 22.02
C TYR A 248 -11.85 -0.42 21.38
N VAL A 249 -11.72 -1.06 20.23
CA VAL A 249 -10.46 -1.18 19.52
C VAL A 249 -10.69 -0.91 18.05
N ALA A 250 -9.89 -0.02 17.49
CA ALA A 250 -9.85 0.27 16.07
C ALA A 250 -8.40 0.40 15.58
N ARG A 251 -8.21 0.14 14.29
CA ARG A 251 -6.95 0.41 13.59
C ARG A 251 -7.21 1.42 12.48
N VAL A 252 -6.33 2.41 12.38
CA VAL A 252 -6.37 3.46 11.36
C VAL A 252 -4.98 3.63 10.76
N GLY A 253 -4.71 2.93 9.66
CA GLY A 253 -3.36 2.85 9.09
C GLY A 253 -2.40 2.21 10.10
N ARG A 254 -1.31 2.92 10.45
CA ARG A 254 -0.41 2.52 11.53
C ARG A 254 -0.95 2.76 12.95
N GLY A 255 -1.92 3.65 13.09
CA GLY A 255 -2.49 4.04 14.38
C GLY A 255 -3.36 2.95 15.00
N ARG A 256 -3.16 2.67 16.29
CA ARG A 256 -4.00 1.77 17.11
C ARG A 256 -4.76 2.60 18.12
N GLN A 257 -6.08 2.56 18.07
CA GLN A 257 -6.95 3.22 19.03
C GLN A 257 -7.52 2.17 19.97
N ILE A 258 -7.23 2.32 21.26
CA ILE A 258 -7.66 1.43 22.32
C ILE A 258 -8.34 2.29 23.39
N GLU A 259 -9.61 2.01 23.66
CA GLU A 259 -10.36 2.62 24.73
C GLU A 259 -10.85 1.51 25.66
N LEU A 260 -10.41 1.58 26.91
CA LEU A 260 -10.69 0.60 27.96
C LEU A 260 -11.41 1.27 29.11
N ASN A 261 -12.64 0.84 29.34
CA ASN A 261 -13.48 1.31 30.43
C ASN A 261 -13.66 0.19 31.44
N PHE A 262 -13.07 0.34 32.63
CA PHE A 262 -13.23 -0.58 33.74
C PHE A 262 -14.34 -0.11 34.68
N ILE A 263 -15.26 -1.02 35.00
CA ILE A 263 -16.37 -0.78 35.91
C ILE A 263 -15.95 -1.28 37.30
N VAL A 264 -15.69 -0.34 38.19
CA VAL A 264 -15.20 -0.56 39.56
C VAL A 264 -16.40 -0.68 40.53
N PRO A 265 -16.34 -1.55 41.56
CA PRO A 265 -17.36 -1.63 42.59
C PRO A 265 -17.58 -0.28 43.30
N ARG A 266 -18.83 0.01 43.71
CA ARG A 266 -19.17 1.28 44.38
C ARG A 266 -18.58 1.41 45.78
N ASP A 267 -18.33 0.27 46.41
CA ASP A 267 -17.76 0.10 47.75
C ASP A 267 -16.22 -0.07 47.70
N TYR A 268 -15.62 0.07 46.52
CA TYR A 268 -14.17 -0.03 46.37
C TYR A 268 -13.46 1.06 47.19
N SER A 269 -12.37 0.70 47.86
CA SER A 269 -11.62 1.62 48.71
C SER A 269 -11.16 2.84 47.92
N ALA A 270 -11.35 4.04 48.48
CA ALA A 270 -10.82 5.26 47.89
C ALA A 270 -9.29 5.14 47.72
N LYS A 271 -8.83 5.44 46.52
CA LYS A 271 -7.41 5.45 46.14
C LYS A 271 -7.01 6.84 45.72
N ARG A 272 -5.74 7.17 45.92
CA ARG A 272 -5.17 8.39 45.37
C ARG A 272 -5.12 8.32 43.84
N LEU A 273 -5.12 9.47 43.18
CA LEU A 273 -5.06 9.52 41.71
C LEU A 273 -3.78 8.85 41.18
N GLU A 274 -2.66 9.02 41.86
CA GLU A 274 -1.38 8.42 41.47
C GLU A 274 -1.40 6.89 41.53
N GLU A 275 -2.24 6.29 42.38
CA GLU A 275 -2.44 4.83 42.39
C GLU A 275 -3.27 4.36 41.19
N TRP A 276 -4.22 5.17 40.72
CA TRP A 276 -4.95 4.88 39.49
C TRP A 276 -4.05 5.05 38.27
N ASP A 277 -3.18 6.06 38.26
CA ASP A 277 -2.21 6.26 37.18
C ASP A 277 -1.21 5.10 37.13
N ALA A 278 -0.67 4.66 38.27
CA ALA A 278 0.20 3.48 38.33
C ALA A 278 -0.49 2.19 37.83
N LEU A 279 -1.82 2.10 37.97
CA LEU A 279 -2.59 1.01 37.39
C LEU A 279 -2.75 1.18 35.87
N ARG A 280 -2.97 2.40 35.37
CA ARG A 280 -2.98 2.68 33.92
C ARG A 280 -1.65 2.31 33.28
N ASP A 281 -0.54 2.64 33.91
CA ASP A 281 0.81 2.33 33.41
C ASP A 281 1.01 0.81 33.32
N GLN A 282 0.63 0.05 34.35
CA GLN A 282 0.70 -1.42 34.34
C GLN A 282 -0.14 -2.04 33.22
N ILE A 283 -1.37 -1.55 33.01
CA ILE A 283 -2.24 -2.03 31.93
C ILE A 283 -1.66 -1.63 30.57
N GLY A 284 -1.14 -0.40 30.45
CA GLY A 284 -0.50 0.10 29.24
C GLY A 284 0.72 -0.73 28.84
N GLU A 285 1.59 -1.09 29.79
CA GLU A 285 2.73 -1.98 29.57
C GLU A 285 2.30 -3.39 29.14
N ALA A 286 1.24 -3.94 29.76
CA ALA A 286 0.71 -5.26 29.39
C ALA A 286 0.11 -5.30 27.97
N LEU A 287 -0.38 -4.16 27.47
CA LEU A 287 -0.89 -4.00 26.10
C LEU A 287 0.23 -3.81 25.05
N GLY A 288 1.46 -3.55 25.48
CA GLY A 288 2.65 -3.42 24.62
C GLY A 288 3.44 -2.13 24.86
N GLU A 289 4.47 -1.91 24.03
CA GLU A 289 5.33 -0.72 24.13
C GLU A 289 4.56 0.58 23.88
N ASP A 290 4.98 1.63 24.60
CA ASP A 290 4.49 2.98 24.36
C ASP A 290 5.13 3.54 23.09
N ASN A 291 4.33 3.66 22.03
CA ASN A 291 4.74 4.19 20.74
C ASN A 291 3.77 5.33 20.36
N PRO A 292 4.26 6.43 19.77
CA PRO A 292 3.42 7.48 19.18
C PRO A 292 2.24 7.01 18.32
N ASP A 293 2.31 5.82 17.72
CA ASP A 293 1.23 5.24 16.92
C ASP A 293 0.12 4.55 17.77
N ARG A 294 0.22 4.57 19.10
CA ARG A 294 -0.77 3.98 20.03
C ARG A 294 -1.53 5.08 20.78
N TRP A 295 -2.82 5.19 20.50
CA TRP A 295 -3.76 5.99 21.27
C TRP A 295 -4.45 5.10 22.31
N LEU A 296 -4.14 5.30 23.59
CA LEU A 296 -4.70 4.51 24.70
C LEU A 296 -5.46 5.42 25.67
N THR A 297 -6.75 5.13 25.86
CA THR A 297 -7.57 5.75 26.90
C THR A 297 -8.01 4.68 27.89
N ILE A 298 -7.70 4.87 29.19
CA ILE A 298 -8.16 3.98 30.27
C ILE A 298 -8.99 4.77 31.27
N VAL A 299 -10.26 4.40 31.38
CA VAL A 299 -11.23 5.01 32.30
C VAL A 299 -11.59 4.01 33.39
N PHE A 300 -11.62 4.47 34.63
CA PHE A 300 -12.17 3.75 35.77
C PHE A 300 -13.44 4.47 36.22
N THR A 301 -14.56 3.76 36.28
CA THR A 301 -15.86 4.34 36.65
C THR A 301 -16.65 3.38 37.53
N THR A 302 -17.43 3.92 38.47
CA THR A 302 -18.40 3.14 39.27
C THR A 302 -19.80 3.15 38.66
N ASP A 303 -20.02 3.96 37.62
CA ASP A 303 -21.28 4.06 36.89
C ASP A 303 -21.12 3.45 35.48
N PRO A 304 -21.78 2.30 35.20
CA PRO A 304 -21.74 1.63 33.91
C PRO A 304 -22.15 2.49 32.72
N LYS A 305 -22.89 3.59 32.94
CA LYS A 305 -23.31 4.49 31.85
C LYS A 305 -22.13 5.17 31.16
N TRP A 306 -21.01 5.35 31.85
CA TRP A 306 -19.79 5.94 31.28
C TRP A 306 -18.88 4.91 30.61
N ALA A 307 -19.26 3.62 30.64
CA ALA A 307 -18.54 2.55 29.96
C ALA A 307 -19.21 2.13 28.64
N LEU A 308 -20.35 2.75 28.28
CA LEU A 308 -21.09 2.51 27.04
C LEU A 308 -20.41 3.15 25.84
#